data_AF-A0A965QYJ9-F1
#
_entry.id   AF-A0A965QYJ9-F1
#
_cell.length_a   1.000
_cell.length_b   1.000
_cell.length_c   1.000
_cell.angle_alpha   90.00
_cell.angle_beta   90.00
_cell.angle_gamma   90.00
#
_symmetry.space_group_name_H-M   'P 1'
#
loop_
_entity.id
_entity.type
_entity.pdbx_description
1 polymer ?
#
loop_
_entity_poly.entity_id
_entity_poly.type
_entity_poly.pdbx_seq_one_letter_code
_entity_poly.pdbx_strand_id
1 'polypeptide(L)'
;SPDSPKVARVRGNLAFSENSVNLSGLQASALGGDMRLDGSLNFSDAAWTAGGNRVRVQGTLSSTGVRESKDLGALAAVAGLLDGQAAYVADIGWRSGAPQITITSDLQGMALALPAPVGKSAASVLPLRVEWNSSGLDAGSKTAARSDTIRMTLGRAAQAVLQRDTSGAEPRLLRGVLALGEADAAPAMPAQGLQVQVDTPVLDVDQWSRALQPFLSGSEGGPATDNPYFPNALKLQVKQLLWDGRHVDRLSASARREGALWRVDVDAAQLAGKLEFSAASGGSGSRLQARLSRLSLEASTANDVQTLLDAPATSLPAMDVVVDALEMYGKKLGRMQATAVNVGTAAGRAEWRLQQLQVTVPEATFNATGVWGAVSSASAPSAAGTAAGLPRKATGDARRTELNFKLDIADAGALLARFGMANVVRAGSGKMEGSVGWGAPPLNLDYPSLSGRVNLDIAKGQFLRADPGVAKLLGVLSLQSLPRRLMLDFRDVFSDGFEFNHVRGDVAIEQGVARSNNLQMLGAVATVLMDGSTDIARETQSIKVLVIPQLDTGTATLLTAIANPLAGLYTLVASTLLRQPIQDANTQELLVEGTWQAPRVSKIDRRTGKPLPQ
;
A
#
# COMPACT_ATOMS: atom_id res chain seq x y z
N SER A 1 14.06 -33.23 33.63
CA SER A 1 14.98 -32.36 32.87
C SER A 1 14.50 -30.92 33.03
N PRO A 2 15.29 -29.90 32.63
CA PRO A 2 14.83 -28.51 32.60
C PRO A 2 13.53 -28.33 31.81
N ASP A 3 13.28 -29.19 30.81
CA ASP A 3 12.08 -29.12 29.94
C ASP A 3 10.91 -30.03 30.37
N SER A 4 10.94 -30.58 31.59
CA SER A 4 9.84 -31.41 32.11
C SER A 4 9.08 -30.66 33.19
N PRO A 5 7.73 -30.65 33.16
CA PRO A 5 6.95 -29.94 34.17
C PRO A 5 7.17 -30.53 35.56
N LYS A 6 7.28 -29.66 36.56
CA LYS A 6 7.38 -30.09 37.96
C LYS A 6 6.15 -30.90 38.37
N VAL A 7 6.39 -32.13 38.79
CA VAL A 7 5.37 -33.04 39.32
C VAL A 7 5.31 -32.89 40.85
N ALA A 8 4.10 -32.73 41.38
CA ALA A 8 3.83 -32.57 42.81
C ALA A 8 2.79 -33.59 43.30
N ARG A 9 2.63 -33.69 44.63
CA ARG A 9 1.59 -34.50 45.31
C ARG A 9 1.51 -35.96 44.83
N VAL A 10 2.68 -36.57 44.58
CA VAL A 10 2.77 -37.96 44.13
C VAL A 10 2.28 -38.92 45.21
N ARG A 11 1.31 -39.79 44.88
CA ARG A 11 0.73 -40.81 45.75
C ARG A 11 0.46 -42.09 44.95
N GLY A 12 0.82 -43.25 45.48
CA GLY A 12 0.54 -44.55 44.85
C GLY A 12 1.57 -45.59 45.21
N ASN A 13 1.45 -46.76 44.58
CA ASN A 13 2.36 -47.88 44.79
C ASN A 13 3.33 -48.01 43.62
N LEU A 14 4.62 -48.19 43.95
CA LEU A 14 5.70 -48.47 43.02
C LEU A 14 6.18 -49.89 43.31
N ALA A 15 6.07 -50.79 42.33
CA ALA A 15 6.71 -52.10 42.42
C ALA A 15 8.05 -52.04 41.70
N PHE A 16 9.11 -52.53 42.33
CA PHE A 16 10.44 -52.56 41.72
C PHE A 16 11.05 -53.96 41.82
N SER A 17 11.88 -54.30 40.85
CA SER A 17 12.76 -55.48 40.84
C SER A 17 14.20 -55.02 40.61
N GLU A 18 15.13 -55.96 40.52
CA GLU A 18 16.54 -55.68 40.22
C GLU A 18 16.72 -54.81 38.96
N ASN A 19 15.90 -55.06 37.94
CA ASN A 19 16.03 -54.42 36.63
C ASN A 19 14.74 -53.72 36.16
N SER A 20 13.71 -53.56 36.99
CA SER A 20 12.45 -52.94 36.53
C SER A 20 11.72 -52.13 37.58
N VAL A 21 10.93 -51.16 37.12
CA VAL A 21 9.98 -50.38 37.91
C VAL A 21 8.63 -50.43 37.22
N ASN A 22 7.58 -50.78 37.97
CA ASN A 22 6.21 -50.85 37.50
C ASN A 22 5.36 -49.81 38.24
N LEU A 23 4.66 -49.00 37.46
CA LEU A 23 3.79 -47.90 37.86
C LEU A 23 2.34 -48.38 37.67
N SER A 24 1.59 -48.52 38.76
CA SER A 24 0.19 -48.92 38.69
C SER A 24 -0.66 -47.89 39.42
N GLY A 25 -1.27 -47.00 38.63
CA GLY A 25 -2.21 -45.99 39.11
C GLY A 25 -1.61 -44.93 40.01
N LEU A 26 -0.37 -44.53 39.75
CA LEU A 26 0.31 -43.48 40.51
C LEU A 26 -0.39 -42.14 40.22
N GLN A 27 -0.91 -41.51 41.26
CA GLN A 27 -1.57 -40.21 41.19
C GLN A 27 -0.55 -39.10 41.46
N ALA A 28 -0.63 -38.01 40.73
CA ALA A 28 0.19 -36.83 40.94
C ALA A 28 -0.53 -35.58 40.42
N SER A 29 0.08 -34.41 40.55
CA SER A 29 -0.42 -33.15 39.97
C SER A 29 0.70 -32.42 39.22
N ALA A 30 0.42 -31.92 38.01
CA ALA A 30 1.27 -30.95 37.30
C ALA A 30 0.44 -30.14 36.31
N LEU A 31 1.00 -29.03 35.80
CA LEU A 31 0.33 -28.15 34.83
C LEU A 31 -1.06 -27.67 35.30
N GLY A 32 -1.20 -27.53 36.63
CA GLY A 32 -2.41 -27.09 37.32
C GLY A 32 -3.56 -28.09 37.36
N GLY A 33 -3.32 -29.36 36.99
CA GLY A 33 -4.32 -30.44 37.06
C GLY A 33 -3.78 -31.71 37.71
N ASP A 34 -4.69 -32.64 37.99
CA ASP A 34 -4.36 -33.98 38.47
C ASP A 34 -3.97 -34.88 37.29
N MET A 35 -3.09 -35.85 37.55
CA MET A 35 -2.66 -36.84 36.58
C MET A 35 -2.57 -38.23 37.20
N ARG A 36 -2.72 -39.25 36.36
CA ARG A 36 -2.53 -40.66 36.67
C ARG A 36 -1.47 -41.23 35.73
N LEU A 37 -0.51 -41.96 36.29
CA LEU A 37 0.57 -42.61 35.57
C LEU A 37 0.46 -44.13 35.73
N ASP A 38 0.55 -44.83 34.60
CA ASP A 38 0.56 -46.28 34.51
C ASP A 38 1.65 -46.71 33.51
N GLY A 39 2.41 -47.77 33.78
CA GLY A 39 3.43 -48.27 32.84
C GLY A 39 4.60 -49.00 33.48
N SER A 40 5.54 -49.45 32.66
CA SER A 40 6.69 -50.24 33.11
C SER A 40 7.98 -49.75 32.47
N LEU A 41 9.03 -49.68 33.28
CA LEU A 41 10.39 -49.38 32.88
C LEU A 41 11.27 -50.59 33.21
N ASN A 42 12.03 -51.07 32.25
CA ASN A 42 13.03 -52.13 32.37
C ASN A 42 14.40 -51.56 31.97
N PHE A 43 15.36 -51.70 32.87
CA PHE A 43 16.69 -51.09 32.78
C PHE A 43 17.77 -52.07 32.30
N SER A 44 17.41 -53.30 31.90
CA SER A 44 18.35 -54.21 31.26
C SER A 44 18.74 -53.71 29.85
N ASP A 45 20.00 -53.91 29.45
CA ASP A 45 20.52 -53.47 28.14
C ASP A 45 19.68 -53.98 26.97
N ALA A 46 19.24 -55.24 27.04
CA ALA A 46 18.38 -55.87 26.05
C ALA A 46 16.98 -55.20 25.99
N ALA A 47 16.38 -54.86 27.13
CA ALA A 47 15.06 -54.22 27.16
C ALA A 47 15.11 -52.73 26.75
N TRP A 48 16.20 -52.04 27.13
CA TRP A 48 16.42 -50.63 26.80
C TRP A 48 16.63 -50.41 25.29
N THR A 49 17.21 -51.40 24.62
CA THR A 49 17.40 -51.42 23.16
C THR A 49 16.17 -51.95 22.42
N ALA A 50 15.45 -52.94 22.96
CA ALA A 50 14.25 -53.55 22.36
C ALA A 50 12.99 -52.66 22.41
N GLY A 51 12.99 -51.59 23.22
CA GLY A 51 11.90 -50.60 23.25
C GLY A 51 10.67 -50.99 24.08
N GLY A 52 10.86 -51.80 25.11
CA GLY A 52 9.78 -52.26 26.01
C GLY A 52 9.33 -51.25 27.06
N ASN A 53 10.04 -50.11 27.19
CA ASN A 53 9.76 -49.11 28.22
C ASN A 53 8.67 -48.16 27.77
N ARG A 54 7.58 -48.09 28.54
CA ARG A 54 6.45 -47.21 28.25
C ARG A 54 5.78 -46.73 29.53
N VAL A 55 5.48 -45.44 29.58
CA VAL A 55 4.68 -44.79 30.61
C VAL A 55 3.53 -44.06 29.93
N ARG A 56 2.31 -44.34 30.36
CA ARG A 56 1.11 -43.64 29.95
C ARG A 56 0.67 -42.70 31.06
N VAL A 57 0.41 -41.45 30.70
CA VAL A 57 -0.06 -40.38 31.58
C VAL A 57 -1.44 -39.96 31.11
N GLN A 58 -2.40 -39.88 32.01
CA GLN A 58 -3.73 -39.31 31.76
C GLN A 58 -3.94 -38.19 32.75
N GLY A 59 -4.26 -36.98 32.30
CA GLY A 59 -4.42 -35.85 33.22
C GLY A 59 -5.16 -34.68 32.62
N THR A 60 -5.28 -33.62 33.41
CA THR A 60 -5.82 -32.33 32.97
C THR A 60 -4.74 -31.27 32.95
N LEU A 61 -4.84 -30.35 32.00
CA LEU A 61 -3.97 -29.20 31.85
C LEU A 61 -4.82 -27.93 31.93
N SER A 62 -4.40 -26.97 32.75
CA SER A 62 -5.09 -25.69 32.94
C SER A 62 -4.25 -24.54 32.40
N SER A 63 -4.89 -23.49 31.88
CA SER A 63 -4.20 -22.28 31.40
C SER A 63 -3.35 -21.62 32.49
N THR A 64 -3.87 -21.54 33.72
CA THR A 64 -3.13 -21.05 34.90
C THR A 64 -1.90 -21.89 35.20
N GLY A 65 -2.03 -23.22 35.16
CA GLY A 65 -0.92 -24.13 35.43
C GLY A 65 0.20 -24.07 34.38
N VAL A 66 -0.13 -23.83 33.11
CA VAL A 66 0.88 -23.57 32.07
C VAL A 66 1.58 -22.24 32.32
N ARG A 67 0.84 -21.19 32.71
CA ARG A 67 1.40 -19.85 32.99
C ARG A 67 2.37 -19.83 34.16
N GLU A 68 2.09 -20.60 35.21
CA GLU A 68 2.93 -20.69 36.40
C GLU A 68 4.15 -21.60 36.23
N SER A 69 4.19 -22.41 35.16
CA SER A 69 5.29 -23.32 34.90
C SER A 69 6.49 -22.58 34.30
N LYS A 70 7.43 -22.21 35.18
CA LYS A 70 8.71 -21.59 34.79
C LYS A 70 9.61 -22.53 33.97
N ASP A 71 9.35 -23.82 34.03
CA ASP A 71 10.13 -24.88 33.35
C ASP A 71 9.76 -25.03 31.86
N LEU A 72 8.71 -24.35 31.39
CA LEU A 72 8.19 -24.49 30.02
C LEU A 72 8.74 -23.49 29.00
N GLY A 73 9.62 -22.56 29.42
CA GLY A 73 10.32 -21.64 28.52
C GLY A 73 9.40 -20.95 27.49
N ALA A 74 9.65 -21.18 26.20
CA ALA A 74 8.87 -20.62 25.08
C ALA A 74 7.38 -21.00 25.08
N LEU A 75 6.98 -22.11 25.72
CA LEU A 75 5.57 -22.51 25.85
C LEU A 75 4.80 -21.64 26.85
N ALA A 76 5.47 -20.90 27.74
CA ALA A 76 4.81 -19.96 28.64
C ALA A 76 4.13 -18.81 27.86
N ALA A 77 4.68 -18.41 26.70
CA ALA A 77 4.05 -17.42 25.82
C ALA A 77 2.70 -17.91 25.26
N VAL A 78 2.53 -19.22 25.09
CA VAL A 78 1.25 -19.83 24.67
C VAL A 78 0.19 -19.71 25.75
N ALA A 79 0.57 -19.62 27.04
CA ALA A 79 -0.39 -19.53 28.15
C ALA A 79 -1.25 -18.25 28.12
N GLY A 80 -0.82 -17.21 27.40
CA GLY A 80 -1.62 -16.01 27.15
C GLY A 80 -2.76 -16.23 26.15
N LEU A 81 -2.65 -17.27 25.32
CA LEU A 81 -3.64 -17.65 24.30
C LEU A 81 -4.63 -18.72 24.76
N LEU A 82 -4.42 -19.27 25.96
CA LEU A 82 -5.22 -20.36 26.52
C LEU A 82 -6.11 -19.84 27.65
N ASP A 83 -7.36 -20.31 27.68
CA ASP A 83 -8.26 -20.07 28.81
C ASP A 83 -9.10 -21.32 29.12
N GLY A 84 -9.19 -21.69 30.40
CA GLY A 84 -9.84 -22.92 30.85
C GLY A 84 -8.90 -24.11 31.05
N GLN A 85 -9.43 -25.32 30.86
CA GLN A 85 -8.72 -26.58 31.11
C GLN A 85 -9.15 -27.68 30.14
N ALA A 86 -8.23 -28.57 29.75
CA ALA A 86 -8.53 -29.70 28.88
C ALA A 86 -7.84 -30.98 29.37
N ALA A 87 -8.49 -32.12 29.12
CA ALA A 87 -7.90 -33.43 29.37
C ALA A 87 -6.87 -33.77 28.28
N TYR A 88 -5.82 -34.49 28.66
CA TYR A 88 -4.82 -35.01 27.74
C TYR A 88 -4.40 -36.43 28.12
N VAL A 89 -3.92 -37.15 27.11
CA VAL A 89 -3.23 -38.44 27.29
C VAL A 89 -1.84 -38.30 26.67
N ALA A 90 -0.81 -38.68 27.42
CA ALA A 90 0.56 -38.76 26.92
C ALA A 90 1.08 -40.19 27.01
N ASP A 91 1.58 -40.72 25.92
CA ASP A 91 2.31 -41.99 25.83
C ASP A 91 3.79 -41.69 25.65
N ILE A 92 4.61 -42.08 26.62
CA ILE A 92 6.05 -41.86 26.64
C ILE A 92 6.72 -43.23 26.54
N GLY A 93 7.35 -43.51 25.41
CA GLY A 93 8.15 -44.69 25.18
C GLY A 93 9.62 -44.37 25.00
N TRP A 94 10.48 -45.39 25.04
CA TRP A 94 11.89 -45.26 24.68
C TRP A 94 12.24 -46.31 23.64
N ARG A 95 12.98 -45.91 22.61
CA ARG A 95 13.50 -46.81 21.56
C ARG A 95 14.99 -46.58 21.42
N SER A 96 15.80 -47.61 21.68
CA SER A 96 17.27 -47.49 21.70
C SER A 96 17.75 -46.34 22.60
N GLY A 97 17.08 -46.19 23.75
CA GLY A 97 17.32 -45.11 24.72
C GLY A 97 16.83 -43.70 24.33
N ALA A 98 16.31 -43.51 23.13
CA ALA A 98 15.75 -42.22 22.70
C ALA A 98 14.24 -42.14 22.99
N PRO A 99 13.74 -41.05 23.58
CA PRO A 99 12.31 -40.92 23.90
C PRO A 99 11.45 -40.81 22.63
N GLN A 100 10.26 -41.39 22.71
CA GLN A 100 9.17 -41.34 21.74
C GLN A 100 7.92 -40.90 22.51
N ILE A 101 7.47 -39.67 22.29
CA ILE A 101 6.37 -39.07 23.06
C ILE A 101 5.20 -38.82 22.11
N THR A 102 4.01 -39.29 22.47
CA THR A 102 2.75 -38.94 21.78
C THR A 102 1.80 -38.32 22.77
N ILE A 103 1.30 -37.11 22.51
CA ILE A 103 0.32 -36.42 23.34
C ILE A 103 -0.95 -36.20 22.51
N THR A 104 -2.10 -36.55 23.05
CA THR A 104 -3.41 -36.34 22.41
C THR A 104 -4.38 -35.64 23.35
N SER A 105 -5.17 -34.71 22.83
CA SER A 105 -6.26 -34.02 23.53
C SER A 105 -7.36 -33.66 22.53
N ASP A 106 -8.62 -33.62 22.95
CA ASP A 106 -9.72 -33.06 22.16
C ASP A 106 -9.87 -31.53 22.35
N LEU A 107 -9.07 -30.96 23.26
CA LEU A 107 -9.11 -29.57 23.72
C LEU A 107 -10.50 -29.10 24.19
N GLN A 108 -11.41 -30.01 24.52
CA GLN A 108 -12.70 -29.64 25.09
C GLN A 108 -12.48 -29.03 26.48
N GLY A 109 -13.13 -27.90 26.75
CA GLY A 109 -12.95 -27.11 27.97
C GLY A 109 -11.84 -26.06 27.91
N MET A 110 -11.01 -26.05 26.86
CA MET A 110 -9.96 -25.05 26.63
C MET A 110 -10.34 -24.12 25.47
N ALA A 111 -10.44 -22.82 25.71
CA ALA A 111 -10.56 -21.82 24.66
C ALA A 111 -9.18 -21.45 24.09
N LEU A 112 -9.14 -21.16 22.79
CA LEU A 112 -7.94 -20.71 22.08
C LEU A 112 -8.19 -19.29 21.56
N ALA A 113 -7.52 -18.30 22.15
CA ALA A 113 -7.59 -16.89 21.76
C ALA A 113 -6.68 -16.59 20.55
N LEU A 114 -6.83 -17.37 19.49
CA LEU A 114 -6.14 -17.20 18.20
C LEU A 114 -7.14 -16.73 17.13
N PRO A 115 -6.68 -16.05 16.07
CA PRO A 115 -7.55 -15.73 14.95
C PRO A 115 -8.01 -16.99 14.21
N ALA A 116 -9.06 -16.86 13.38
CA ALA A 116 -9.48 -17.94 12.50
C ALA A 116 -8.31 -18.38 11.57
N PRO A 117 -8.20 -19.68 11.24
CA PRO A 117 -9.13 -20.78 11.53
C PRO A 117 -8.86 -21.52 12.86
N VAL A 118 -7.92 -21.08 13.68
CA VAL A 118 -7.45 -21.84 14.85
C VAL A 118 -8.19 -21.45 16.14
N GLY A 119 -8.71 -20.22 16.18
CA GLY A 119 -9.53 -19.73 17.27
C GLY A 119 -10.72 -20.63 17.56
N LYS A 120 -10.94 -20.92 18.84
CA LYS A 120 -12.06 -21.76 19.28
C LYS A 120 -12.56 -21.37 20.67
N SER A 121 -13.83 -21.59 20.94
CA SER A 121 -14.40 -21.47 22.30
C SER A 121 -14.13 -22.73 23.14
N ALA A 122 -14.23 -22.62 24.47
CA ALA A 122 -14.03 -23.75 25.37
C ALA A 122 -14.99 -24.93 25.09
N ALA A 123 -16.22 -24.66 24.63
CA ALA A 123 -17.21 -25.70 24.37
C ALA A 123 -16.93 -26.54 23.11
N SER A 124 -16.21 -25.97 22.14
CA SER A 124 -15.90 -26.65 20.87
C SER A 124 -14.83 -27.74 21.05
N VAL A 125 -14.81 -28.73 20.16
CA VAL A 125 -13.75 -29.76 20.12
C VAL A 125 -12.78 -29.43 18.99
N LEU A 126 -11.48 -29.48 19.27
CA LEU A 126 -10.41 -29.32 18.28
C LEU A 126 -9.28 -30.28 18.60
N PRO A 127 -9.22 -31.46 17.95
CA PRO A 127 -8.26 -32.50 18.29
C PRO A 127 -6.81 -32.04 18.13
N LEU A 128 -6.04 -32.08 19.21
CA LEU A 128 -4.60 -31.87 19.23
C LEU A 128 -3.90 -33.22 19.28
N ARG A 129 -2.92 -33.44 18.41
CA ARG A 129 -1.95 -34.53 18.51
C ARG A 129 -0.54 -34.00 18.30
N VAL A 130 0.35 -34.31 19.23
CA VAL A 130 1.77 -33.99 19.20
C VAL A 130 2.57 -35.28 19.26
N GLU A 131 3.48 -35.47 18.31
CA GLU A 131 4.43 -36.57 18.30
C GLU A 131 5.84 -36.00 18.36
N TRP A 132 6.64 -36.44 19.32
CA TRP A 132 8.02 -36.03 19.48
C TRP A 132 8.92 -37.25 19.55
N ASN A 133 9.65 -37.46 18.46
CA ASN A 133 10.50 -38.63 18.27
C ASN A 133 11.95 -38.18 18.22
N SER A 134 12.75 -38.65 19.18
CA SER A 134 14.20 -38.43 19.18
C SER A 134 14.95 -39.60 18.53
N SER A 135 16.09 -39.33 17.92
CA SER A 135 16.99 -40.32 17.32
C SER A 135 18.45 -39.95 17.60
N GLY A 136 19.35 -40.94 17.65
CA GLY A 136 20.79 -40.71 17.74
C GLY A 136 21.42 -41.06 19.09
N LEU A 137 21.39 -42.35 19.45
CA LEU A 137 22.31 -42.92 20.44
C LEU A 137 23.04 -44.08 19.74
N ASP A 138 24.26 -43.84 19.26
CA ASP A 138 25.17 -44.97 19.06
C ASP A 138 25.55 -45.48 20.46
N ALA A 139 25.38 -46.78 20.69
CA ALA A 139 25.56 -47.42 21.99
C ALA A 139 26.99 -47.29 22.59
N GLY A 140 27.93 -46.62 21.90
CA GLY A 140 29.29 -46.36 22.34
C GLY A 140 29.74 -44.89 22.35
N SER A 141 28.92 -43.91 21.96
CA SER A 141 29.32 -42.50 21.90
C SER A 141 28.32 -41.58 22.60
N LYS A 142 28.77 -40.93 23.69
CA LYS A 142 28.00 -39.90 24.42
C LYS A 142 27.86 -38.57 23.67
N THR A 143 28.46 -38.44 22.48
CA THR A 143 28.53 -37.21 21.68
C THR A 143 27.95 -37.36 20.26
N ALA A 144 27.33 -38.49 19.92
CA ALA A 144 26.67 -38.66 18.63
C ALA A 144 25.49 -37.68 18.49
N ALA A 145 25.36 -37.07 17.31
CA ALA A 145 24.37 -36.04 17.02
C ALA A 145 22.96 -36.55 17.32
N ARG A 146 22.33 -35.95 18.34
CA ARG A 146 20.91 -36.16 18.63
C ARG A 146 20.12 -35.31 17.67
N SER A 147 19.17 -35.90 16.96
CA SER A 147 18.17 -35.14 16.22
C SER A 147 16.79 -35.51 16.72
N ASP A 148 15.86 -34.57 16.68
CA ASP A 148 14.47 -34.88 16.94
C ASP A 148 13.54 -34.40 15.82
N THR A 149 12.38 -35.03 15.76
CA THR A 149 11.27 -34.63 14.91
C THR A 149 10.04 -34.41 15.77
N ILE A 150 9.49 -33.21 15.72
CA ILE A 150 8.21 -32.85 16.34
C ILE A 150 7.17 -32.72 15.24
N ARG A 151 6.08 -33.49 15.33
CA ARG A 151 4.88 -33.33 14.51
C ARG A 151 3.74 -32.85 15.38
N MET A 152 3.04 -31.83 14.95
CA MET A 152 1.84 -31.32 15.63
C MET A 152 0.71 -31.25 14.62
N THR A 153 -0.49 -31.67 15.03
CA THR A 153 -1.72 -31.55 14.25
C THR A 153 -2.81 -31.00 15.16
N LEU A 154 -3.55 -30.02 14.68
CA LEU A 154 -4.62 -29.35 15.39
C LEU A 154 -5.87 -29.37 14.50
N GLY A 155 -6.64 -30.45 14.61
CA GLY A 155 -7.73 -30.80 13.70
C GLY A 155 -7.26 -30.76 12.25
N ARG A 156 -8.07 -30.13 11.40
CA ARG A 156 -7.71 -29.76 10.02
C ARG A 156 -7.23 -28.31 9.91
N ALA A 157 -7.15 -27.58 11.02
CA ALA A 157 -6.91 -26.14 11.03
C ALA A 157 -5.42 -25.77 11.00
N ALA A 158 -4.55 -26.63 11.55
CA ALA A 158 -3.11 -26.40 11.50
C ALA A 158 -2.31 -27.70 11.63
N GLN A 159 -1.14 -27.72 11.00
CA GLN A 159 -0.14 -28.79 11.13
C GLN A 159 1.26 -28.18 11.20
N ALA A 160 2.16 -28.81 11.95
CA ALA A 160 3.56 -28.42 12.01
C ALA A 160 4.45 -29.65 12.02
N VAL A 161 5.59 -29.58 11.32
CA VAL A 161 6.65 -30.58 11.40
C VAL A 161 7.97 -29.84 11.54
N LEU A 162 8.71 -30.11 12.62
CA LEU A 162 10.01 -29.51 12.90
C LEU A 162 11.05 -30.63 13.05
N GLN A 163 12.20 -30.49 12.40
CA GLN A 163 13.36 -31.34 12.61
C GLN A 163 14.51 -30.50 13.16
N ARG A 164 15.07 -30.90 14.30
CA ARG A 164 16.10 -30.13 15.01
C ARG A 164 17.32 -30.99 15.29
N ASP A 165 18.47 -30.34 15.32
CA ASP A 165 19.69 -30.86 15.92
C ASP A 165 19.67 -30.50 17.41
N THR A 166 19.76 -31.51 18.26
CA THR A 166 19.74 -31.43 19.73
C THR A 166 21.07 -31.91 20.34
N SER A 167 22.14 -31.92 19.55
CA SER A 167 23.50 -32.25 20.02
C SER A 167 24.14 -31.13 20.85
N GLY A 168 23.76 -29.87 20.59
CA GLY A 168 24.24 -28.69 21.30
C GLY A 168 23.45 -28.39 22.58
N ALA A 169 23.85 -27.31 23.27
CA ALA A 169 23.15 -26.82 24.48
C ALA A 169 21.72 -26.34 24.18
N GLU A 170 21.48 -25.83 22.96
CA GLU A 170 20.18 -25.41 22.48
C GLU A 170 19.81 -26.14 21.18
N PRO A 171 18.53 -26.57 21.02
CA PRO A 171 18.05 -27.16 19.78
C PRO A 171 18.13 -26.20 18.59
N ARG A 172 18.84 -26.59 17.53
CA ARG A 172 18.93 -25.82 16.28
C ARG A 172 17.97 -26.39 15.23
N LEU A 173 17.10 -25.55 14.67
CA LEU A 173 16.22 -25.97 13.56
C LEU A 173 17.06 -26.32 12.32
N LEU A 174 16.87 -27.54 11.81
CA LEU A 174 17.44 -27.98 10.53
C LEU A 174 16.49 -27.64 9.39
N ARG A 175 15.23 -28.08 9.53
CA ARG A 175 14.14 -27.81 8.59
C ARG A 175 12.79 -27.93 9.29
N GLY A 176 11.82 -27.18 8.83
CA GLY A 176 10.46 -27.26 9.35
C GLY A 176 9.43 -26.70 8.40
N VAL A 177 8.19 -27.12 8.60
CA VAL A 177 7.03 -26.57 7.91
C VAL A 177 5.91 -26.30 8.90
N LEU A 178 5.28 -25.13 8.78
CA LEU A 178 4.06 -24.75 9.48
C LEU A 178 2.97 -24.57 8.42
N ALA A 179 1.88 -25.31 8.53
CA ALA A 179 0.73 -25.21 7.64
C ALA A 179 -0.48 -24.73 8.45
N LEU A 180 -1.15 -23.69 7.97
CA LEU A 180 -2.34 -23.09 8.54
C LEU A 180 -3.48 -23.18 7.50
N GLY A 181 -4.65 -23.65 7.93
CA GLY A 181 -5.79 -23.86 7.06
C GLY A 181 -6.00 -25.32 6.66
N GLU A 182 -6.97 -25.57 5.78
CA GLU A 182 -7.42 -26.94 5.47
C GLU A 182 -6.32 -27.72 4.71
N ALA A 183 -5.62 -28.60 5.43
CA ALA A 183 -4.63 -29.49 4.85
C ALA A 183 -5.15 -30.93 4.82
N ASP A 184 -5.42 -31.44 3.63
CA ASP A 184 -5.82 -32.84 3.40
C ASP A 184 -4.63 -33.82 3.42
N ALA A 185 -3.41 -33.30 3.27
CA ALA A 185 -2.17 -34.08 3.25
C ALA A 185 -1.11 -33.46 4.17
N ALA A 186 -0.16 -34.30 4.60
CA ALA A 186 0.98 -33.84 5.36
C ALA A 186 1.82 -32.84 4.54
N PRO A 187 2.19 -31.68 5.11
CA PRO A 187 2.94 -30.67 4.37
C PRO A 187 4.33 -31.17 3.98
N ALA A 188 4.73 -30.90 2.74
CA ALA A 188 6.06 -31.24 2.26
C ALA A 188 7.14 -30.45 3.00
N MET A 189 8.17 -31.15 3.49
CA MET A 189 9.28 -30.54 4.22
C MET A 189 10.25 -29.82 3.28
N PRO A 190 10.72 -28.60 3.62
CA PRO A 190 11.75 -27.92 2.85
C PRO A 190 13.11 -28.62 3.02
N ALA A 191 14.08 -28.25 2.15
CA ALA A 191 15.46 -28.74 2.28
C ALA A 191 16.14 -28.23 3.57
N GLN A 192 15.88 -26.97 3.93
CA GLN A 192 16.43 -26.32 5.12
C GLN A 192 15.56 -25.13 5.56
N GLY A 193 15.66 -24.75 6.83
CA GLY A 193 14.94 -23.62 7.43
C GLY A 193 13.43 -23.84 7.56
N LEU A 194 12.69 -22.77 7.82
CA LEU A 194 11.25 -22.84 8.13
C LEU A 194 10.39 -22.32 6.98
N GLN A 195 9.52 -23.18 6.46
CA GLN A 195 8.49 -22.79 5.49
C GLN A 195 7.14 -22.60 6.18
N VAL A 196 6.43 -21.52 5.89
CA VAL A 196 5.04 -21.30 6.29
C VAL A 196 4.11 -21.46 5.08
N GLN A 197 3.02 -22.19 5.25
CA GLN A 197 1.98 -22.39 4.24
C GLN A 197 0.65 -21.96 4.85
N VAL A 198 -0.09 -21.10 4.16
CA VAL A 198 -1.40 -20.63 4.60
C VAL A 198 -2.40 -20.89 3.48
N ASP A 199 -3.42 -21.70 3.76
CA ASP A 199 -4.52 -22.00 2.85
C ASP A 199 -5.86 -21.79 3.57
N THR A 200 -6.34 -20.54 3.56
CA THR A 200 -7.55 -20.16 4.30
C THR A 200 -8.51 -19.35 3.43
N PRO A 201 -9.83 -19.43 3.66
CA PRO A 201 -10.77 -18.55 2.96
C PRO A 201 -10.50 -17.07 3.26
N VAL A 202 -10.25 -16.74 4.52
CA VAL A 202 -9.96 -15.38 4.98
C VAL A 202 -8.69 -15.40 5.82
N LEU A 203 -7.81 -14.42 5.62
CA LEU A 203 -6.63 -14.19 6.45
C LEU A 203 -6.58 -12.73 6.90
N ASP A 204 -6.70 -12.50 8.20
CA ASP A 204 -6.54 -11.17 8.80
C ASP A 204 -5.12 -11.02 9.37
N VAL A 205 -4.26 -10.31 8.63
CA VAL A 205 -2.85 -10.12 8.96
C VAL A 205 -2.66 -9.32 10.25
N ASP A 206 -3.57 -8.40 10.55
CA ASP A 206 -3.47 -7.53 11.72
C ASP A 206 -3.83 -8.29 13.01
N GLN A 207 -4.84 -9.15 12.94
CA GLN A 207 -5.18 -10.05 14.05
C GLN A 207 -4.06 -11.06 14.31
N TRP A 208 -3.49 -11.66 13.25
CA TRP A 208 -2.41 -12.63 13.39
C TRP A 208 -1.10 -11.99 13.89
N SER A 209 -0.73 -10.82 13.39
CA SER A 209 0.48 -10.12 13.85
C SER A 209 0.37 -9.75 15.33
N ARG A 210 -0.80 -9.28 15.79
CA ARG A 210 -1.06 -8.99 17.21
C ARG A 210 -1.00 -10.24 18.08
N ALA A 211 -1.58 -11.35 17.62
CA ALA A 211 -1.56 -12.62 18.34
C ALA A 211 -0.15 -13.22 18.44
N LEU A 212 0.70 -13.01 17.42
CA LEU A 212 2.05 -13.55 17.36
C LEU A 212 3.12 -12.65 17.98
N GLN A 213 2.81 -11.37 18.23
CA GLN A 213 3.76 -10.40 18.78
C GLN A 213 4.52 -10.89 20.03
N PRO A 214 3.89 -11.55 21.04
CA PRO A 214 4.60 -12.06 22.21
C PRO A 214 5.68 -13.11 21.88
N PHE A 215 5.49 -13.87 20.80
CA PHE A 215 6.45 -14.89 20.35
C PHE A 215 7.60 -14.29 19.54
N LEU A 216 7.35 -13.19 18.84
CA LEU A 216 8.32 -12.51 17.99
C LEU A 216 9.21 -11.52 18.77
N SER A 217 8.75 -11.05 19.93
CA SER A 217 9.44 -10.03 20.74
C SER A 217 10.41 -10.62 21.76
N GLY A 218 10.43 -11.95 21.93
CA GLY A 218 11.19 -12.66 22.96
C GLY A 218 12.67 -12.94 22.64
N SER A 219 13.18 -12.56 21.46
CA SER A 219 14.61 -12.67 21.17
C SER A 219 15.34 -11.42 21.66
N GLU A 220 15.96 -11.49 22.83
CA GLU A 220 16.80 -10.41 23.34
C GLU A 220 17.94 -10.10 22.35
N GLY A 221 17.94 -8.89 21.78
CA GLY A 221 19.14 -8.20 21.31
C GLY A 221 19.60 -8.38 19.86
N GLY A 222 18.99 -9.25 19.05
CA GLY A 222 19.37 -9.47 17.63
C GLY A 222 18.24 -9.15 16.65
N PRO A 223 18.54 -8.83 15.36
CA PRO A 223 17.50 -8.68 14.35
C PRO A 223 16.73 -10.01 14.20
N ALA A 224 15.40 -9.95 14.07
CA ALA A 224 14.52 -11.13 13.98
C ALA A 224 14.93 -12.13 12.89
N THR A 225 15.69 -11.67 11.90
CA THR A 225 16.27 -12.44 10.80
C THR A 225 17.32 -13.48 11.20
N ASP A 226 17.91 -13.35 12.39
CA ASP A 226 18.94 -14.24 12.93
C ASP A 226 18.34 -15.38 13.76
N ASN A 227 17.03 -15.32 14.04
CA ASN A 227 16.30 -16.40 14.68
C ASN A 227 16.13 -17.57 13.68
N PRO A 228 16.62 -18.79 14.00
CA PRO A 228 16.48 -19.96 13.12
C PRO A 228 15.01 -20.39 12.90
N TYR A 229 14.09 -19.93 13.74
CA TYR A 229 12.64 -20.13 13.61
C TYR A 229 11.95 -19.00 12.83
N PHE A 230 12.68 -18.04 12.28
CA PHE A 230 12.11 -17.06 11.35
C PHE A 230 11.91 -17.69 9.96
N PRO A 231 10.73 -17.54 9.34
CA PRO A 231 10.45 -18.15 8.04
C PRO A 231 11.41 -17.71 6.94
N ASN A 232 11.92 -18.67 6.16
CA ASN A 232 12.68 -18.41 4.95
C ASN A 232 11.84 -18.59 3.67
N ALA A 233 10.65 -19.17 3.78
CA ALA A 233 9.71 -19.30 2.69
C ALA A 233 8.26 -19.17 3.18
N LEU A 234 7.43 -18.50 2.40
CA LEU A 234 5.99 -18.43 2.60
C LEU A 234 5.26 -18.88 1.33
N LYS A 235 4.16 -19.60 1.50
CA LYS A 235 3.17 -19.86 0.46
C LYS A 235 1.80 -19.46 0.99
N LEU A 236 1.10 -18.60 0.27
CA LEU A 236 -0.20 -18.09 0.64
C LEU A 236 -1.18 -18.44 -0.47
N GLN A 237 -2.29 -19.09 -0.11
CA GLN A 237 -3.47 -19.27 -0.93
C GLN A 237 -4.66 -18.80 -0.10
N VAL A 238 -5.16 -17.61 -0.41
CA VAL A 238 -6.18 -16.95 0.39
C VAL A 238 -7.25 -16.36 -0.52
N LYS A 239 -8.52 -16.66 -0.26
CA LYS A 239 -9.61 -16.06 -1.08
C LYS A 239 -9.75 -14.57 -0.79
N GLN A 240 -9.55 -14.15 0.45
CA GLN A 240 -9.56 -12.76 0.87
C GLN A 240 -8.53 -12.51 1.98
N LEU A 241 -7.55 -11.65 1.73
CA LEU A 241 -6.60 -11.17 2.73
C LEU A 241 -7.02 -9.78 3.22
N LEU A 242 -7.03 -9.59 4.54
CA LEU A 242 -7.29 -8.34 5.23
C LEU A 242 -5.98 -7.84 5.83
N TRP A 243 -5.56 -6.63 5.48
CA TRP A 243 -4.32 -6.04 6.00
C TRP A 243 -4.42 -4.52 6.04
N ASP A 244 -4.32 -3.94 7.23
CA ASP A 244 -4.38 -2.50 7.49
C ASP A 244 -5.63 -1.86 6.87
N GLY A 245 -6.79 -2.54 7.02
CA GLY A 245 -8.07 -2.14 6.42
C GLY A 245 -8.22 -2.47 4.92
N ARG A 246 -7.17 -2.97 4.26
CA ARG A 246 -7.18 -3.30 2.82
C ARG A 246 -7.65 -4.72 2.57
N HIS A 247 -8.33 -4.90 1.45
CA HIS A 247 -8.75 -6.21 0.97
C HIS A 247 -7.92 -6.60 -0.25
N VAL A 248 -7.38 -7.81 -0.26
CA VAL A 248 -6.72 -8.43 -1.41
C VAL A 248 -7.44 -9.72 -1.74
N ASP A 249 -8.03 -9.78 -2.93
CA ASP A 249 -8.90 -10.89 -3.33
C ASP A 249 -8.15 -11.89 -4.21
N ARG A 250 -8.45 -13.17 -3.99
CA ARG A 250 -7.88 -14.32 -4.70
C ARG A 250 -6.34 -14.30 -4.69
N LEU A 251 -5.77 -14.11 -3.51
CA LEU A 251 -4.33 -14.05 -3.33
C LEU A 251 -3.70 -15.44 -3.45
N SER A 252 -2.83 -15.60 -4.44
CA SER A 252 -1.84 -16.67 -4.53
C SER A 252 -0.46 -16.03 -4.51
N ALA A 253 0.30 -16.23 -3.45
CA ALA A 253 1.64 -15.66 -3.32
C ALA A 253 2.66 -16.70 -2.84
N SER A 254 3.89 -16.57 -3.31
CA SER A 254 5.04 -17.29 -2.77
C SER A 254 6.18 -16.32 -2.51
N ALA A 255 6.75 -16.40 -1.32
CA ALA A 255 7.88 -15.57 -0.91
C ALA A 255 9.05 -16.47 -0.50
N ARG A 256 10.27 -16.10 -0.88
CA ARG A 256 11.51 -16.75 -0.45
C ARG A 256 12.51 -15.72 0.01
N ARG A 257 13.22 -16.03 1.08
CA ARG A 257 14.25 -15.18 1.68
C ARG A 257 15.63 -15.78 1.46
N GLU A 258 16.56 -14.96 0.99
CA GLU A 258 17.97 -15.28 0.85
C GLU A 258 18.79 -14.15 1.49
N GLY A 259 19.37 -14.39 2.67
CA GLY A 259 19.98 -13.31 3.46
C GLY A 259 18.94 -12.24 3.82
N ALA A 260 19.16 -10.97 3.48
CA ALA A 260 18.18 -9.89 3.71
C ALA A 260 17.19 -9.70 2.54
N LEU A 261 17.37 -10.41 1.43
CA LEU A 261 16.56 -10.26 0.21
C LEU A 261 15.34 -11.17 0.25
N TRP A 262 14.16 -10.57 0.11
CA TRP A 262 12.90 -11.25 -0.15
C TRP A 262 12.58 -11.20 -1.64
N ARG A 263 12.29 -12.35 -2.24
CA ARG A 263 11.69 -12.46 -3.58
C ARG A 263 10.27 -12.96 -3.42
N VAL A 264 9.32 -12.25 -4.02
CA VAL A 264 7.88 -12.51 -3.92
C VAL A 264 7.29 -12.62 -5.31
N ASP A 265 6.66 -13.74 -5.61
CA ASP A 265 5.76 -13.91 -6.74
C ASP A 265 4.32 -13.81 -6.21
N VAL A 266 3.49 -13.01 -6.85
CA VAL A 266 2.12 -12.74 -6.39
C VAL A 266 1.15 -12.65 -7.57
N ASP A 267 -0.02 -13.26 -7.39
CA ASP A 267 -1.20 -13.12 -8.24
C ASP A 267 -2.40 -12.86 -7.33
N ALA A 268 -3.05 -11.71 -7.53
CA ALA A 268 -4.28 -11.32 -6.87
C ALA A 268 -5.14 -10.48 -7.83
N ALA A 269 -6.40 -10.21 -7.47
CA ALA A 269 -7.24 -9.32 -8.27
C ALA A 269 -6.60 -7.92 -8.43
N GLN A 270 -6.07 -7.38 -7.33
CA GLN A 270 -5.51 -6.03 -7.25
C GLN A 270 -4.10 -5.93 -7.83
N LEU A 271 -3.28 -6.97 -7.77
CA LEU A 271 -1.89 -6.91 -8.25
C LEU A 271 -1.38 -8.27 -8.71
N ALA A 272 -0.53 -8.29 -9.74
CA ALA A 272 0.09 -9.52 -10.23
C ALA A 272 1.49 -9.27 -10.80
N GLY A 273 2.48 -10.04 -10.34
CA GLY A 273 3.85 -9.97 -10.82
C GLY A 273 4.89 -10.40 -9.78
N LYS A 274 6.10 -9.81 -9.90
CA LYS A 274 7.26 -10.14 -9.07
C LYS A 274 7.73 -8.92 -8.29
N LEU A 275 8.09 -9.12 -7.03
CA LEU A 275 8.67 -8.11 -6.16
C LEU A 275 9.95 -8.63 -5.54
N GLU A 276 10.95 -7.76 -5.42
CA GLU A 276 12.14 -7.99 -4.63
C GLU A 276 12.27 -6.88 -3.59
N PHE A 277 12.43 -7.27 -2.33
CA PHE A 277 12.58 -6.34 -1.22
C PHE A 277 13.80 -6.69 -0.38
N SER A 278 14.69 -5.72 -0.19
CA SER A 278 15.81 -5.84 0.75
C SER A 278 15.64 -4.83 1.88
N ALA A 279 15.59 -5.31 3.11
CA ALA A 279 15.57 -4.45 4.29
C ALA A 279 16.88 -3.65 4.42
N ALA A 280 16.84 -2.52 5.13
CA ALA A 280 18.03 -1.74 5.39
C ALA A 280 19.04 -2.55 6.22
N SER A 281 20.32 -2.54 5.80
CA SER A 281 21.40 -3.22 6.52
C SER A 281 22.72 -2.49 6.31
N GLY A 282 23.54 -2.38 7.36
CA GLY A 282 24.93 -1.89 7.24
C GLY A 282 25.09 -0.52 6.59
N GLY A 283 24.17 0.43 6.84
CA GLY A 283 24.20 1.78 6.25
C GLY A 283 23.58 1.90 4.85
N SER A 284 23.18 0.79 4.22
CA SER A 284 22.36 0.82 3.00
C SER A 284 20.87 0.91 3.36
N GLY A 285 20.15 1.83 2.72
CA GLY A 285 18.70 1.97 2.87
C GLY A 285 17.93 0.76 2.31
N SER A 286 16.65 0.65 2.65
CA SER A 286 15.79 -0.38 2.07
C SER A 286 15.60 -0.17 0.56
N ARG A 287 15.40 -1.27 -0.19
CA ARG A 287 15.18 -1.23 -1.63
C ARG A 287 14.02 -2.13 -2.02
N LEU A 288 13.18 -1.63 -2.92
CA LEU A 288 12.05 -2.32 -3.53
C LEU A 288 12.21 -2.34 -5.05
N GLN A 289 12.18 -3.51 -5.65
CA GLN A 289 12.01 -3.67 -7.09
C GLN A 289 10.69 -4.36 -7.36
N ALA A 290 9.91 -3.87 -8.32
CA ALA A 290 8.65 -4.48 -8.71
C ALA A 290 8.52 -4.51 -10.22
N ARG A 291 8.12 -5.68 -10.73
CA ARG A 291 7.78 -5.93 -12.13
C ARG A 291 6.40 -6.55 -12.15
N LEU A 292 5.39 -5.70 -12.37
CA LEU A 292 3.99 -6.04 -12.26
C LEU A 292 3.34 -6.05 -13.65
N SER A 293 2.63 -7.11 -13.96
CA SER A 293 1.74 -7.16 -15.13
C SER A 293 0.48 -6.33 -14.90
N ARG A 294 0.03 -6.22 -13.64
CA ARG A 294 -1.16 -5.47 -13.22
C ARG A 294 -0.96 -4.85 -11.84
N LEU A 295 -1.44 -3.63 -11.68
CA LEU A 295 -1.65 -2.98 -10.39
C LEU A 295 -2.93 -2.13 -10.46
N SER A 296 -3.87 -2.42 -9.56
CA SER A 296 -5.11 -1.65 -9.37
C SER A 296 -5.07 -0.97 -8.01
N LEU A 297 -5.23 0.35 -8.00
CA LEU A 297 -5.30 1.20 -6.81
C LEU A 297 -6.71 1.78 -6.70
N GLU A 298 -7.46 1.31 -5.72
CA GLU A 298 -8.84 1.77 -5.48
C GLU A 298 -8.86 3.02 -4.58
N ALA A 299 -9.98 3.75 -4.62
CA ALA A 299 -10.15 4.96 -3.79
C ALA A 299 -10.15 4.64 -2.28
N SER A 300 -10.59 3.43 -1.90
CA SER A 300 -10.49 2.90 -0.53
C SER A 300 -9.04 2.80 -0.04
N THR A 301 -8.08 2.59 -0.95
CA THR A 301 -6.65 2.48 -0.65
C THR A 301 -5.96 3.86 -0.56
N ALA A 302 -6.62 4.95 -0.95
CA ALA A 302 -6.02 6.29 -0.99
C ALA A 302 -5.64 6.82 0.40
N ASN A 303 -6.53 6.62 1.39
CA ASN A 303 -6.32 7.02 2.78
C ASN A 303 -5.22 6.18 3.47
N ASP A 304 -4.96 4.96 3.00
CA ASP A 304 -3.97 4.06 3.61
C ASP A 304 -2.59 4.25 2.98
N VAL A 305 -2.53 4.48 1.66
CA VAL A 305 -1.33 4.98 0.99
C VAL A 305 -0.91 6.31 1.61
N GLN A 306 -1.88 7.16 1.93
CA GLN A 306 -1.66 8.40 2.69
C GLN A 306 -1.01 8.11 4.06
N THR A 307 -1.52 7.16 4.83
CA THR A 307 -0.95 6.80 6.15
C THR A 307 0.48 6.25 6.04
N LEU A 308 0.76 5.41 5.04
CA LEU A 308 2.13 4.93 4.75
C LEU A 308 3.06 6.05 4.32
N LEU A 309 2.55 7.02 3.55
CA LEU A 309 3.31 8.18 3.12
C LEU A 309 3.42 9.27 4.20
N ASP A 310 2.66 9.20 5.29
CA ASP A 310 2.85 10.04 6.48
C ASP A 310 4.01 9.53 7.36
N ALA A 311 4.42 8.26 7.21
CA ALA A 311 5.62 7.71 7.84
C ALA A 311 6.90 8.48 7.41
N PRO A 312 7.93 8.63 8.27
CA PRO A 312 9.14 9.44 7.98
C PRO A 312 9.71 9.17 6.58
N ALA A 313 10.19 10.20 5.85
CA ALA A 313 10.82 10.01 4.54
C ALA A 313 12.02 9.03 4.58
N THR A 314 12.63 8.86 5.76
CA THR A 314 13.62 7.81 6.10
C THR A 314 13.10 6.37 6.03
N SER A 315 11.79 6.16 5.94
CA SER A 315 11.15 4.83 5.90
C SER A 315 10.78 4.35 4.50
N LEU A 316 10.78 5.23 3.48
CA LEU A 316 10.51 4.83 2.11
C LEU A 316 11.75 4.19 1.47
N PRO A 317 11.60 3.00 0.84
CA PRO A 317 12.71 2.37 0.15
C PRO A 317 13.08 3.13 -1.12
N ALA A 318 14.32 2.96 -1.55
CA ALA A 318 14.66 3.20 -2.95
C ALA A 318 13.81 2.24 -3.80
N MET A 319 13.18 2.74 -4.86
CA MET A 319 12.25 1.95 -5.66
C MET A 319 12.60 1.93 -7.14
N ASP A 320 12.36 0.79 -7.76
CA ASP A 320 12.37 0.59 -9.20
C ASP A 320 11.14 -0.25 -9.56
N VAL A 321 10.10 0.41 -10.05
CA VAL A 321 8.77 -0.17 -10.28
C VAL A 321 8.41 -0.04 -11.74
N VAL A 322 8.01 -1.15 -12.35
CA VAL A 322 7.41 -1.19 -13.68
C VAL A 322 6.08 -1.91 -13.57
N VAL A 323 5.04 -1.29 -14.10
CA VAL A 323 3.67 -1.82 -14.16
C VAL A 323 3.18 -1.78 -15.60
N ASP A 324 2.82 -2.91 -16.18
CA ASP A 324 2.33 -2.95 -17.56
C ASP A 324 0.89 -2.43 -17.71
N ALA A 325 0.03 -2.75 -16.74
CA ALA A 325 -1.34 -2.24 -16.65
C ALA A 325 -1.64 -1.64 -15.28
N LEU A 326 -1.48 -0.31 -15.17
CA LEU A 326 -1.87 0.48 -14.01
C LEU A 326 -3.34 0.90 -14.15
N GLU A 327 -4.12 0.66 -13.10
CA GLU A 327 -5.44 1.23 -12.90
C GLU A 327 -5.43 2.00 -11.57
N MET A 328 -5.95 3.22 -11.56
CA MET A 328 -6.00 4.07 -10.37
C MET A 328 -7.34 4.81 -10.35
N TYR A 329 -8.08 4.71 -9.24
CA TYR A 329 -9.40 5.35 -9.08
C TYR A 329 -10.39 5.00 -10.20
N GLY A 330 -10.35 3.74 -10.66
CA GLY A 330 -11.14 3.24 -11.79
C GLY A 330 -10.72 3.80 -13.15
N LYS A 331 -9.54 4.42 -13.25
CA LYS A 331 -8.98 4.99 -14.48
C LYS A 331 -7.82 4.12 -14.94
N LYS A 332 -7.92 3.60 -16.16
CA LYS A 332 -6.83 2.82 -16.78
C LYS A 332 -5.72 3.77 -17.19
N LEU A 333 -4.60 3.76 -16.49
CA LEU A 333 -3.45 4.65 -16.72
C LEU A 333 -2.35 4.00 -17.57
N GLY A 334 -2.57 2.80 -18.08
CA GLY A 334 -1.65 2.15 -19.02
C GLY A 334 -0.35 1.71 -18.34
N ARG A 335 0.78 1.87 -19.03
CA ARG A 335 2.08 1.41 -18.53
C ARG A 335 2.71 2.48 -17.65
N MET A 336 3.21 2.10 -16.48
CA MET A 336 3.93 2.98 -15.57
C MET A 336 5.35 2.47 -15.30
N GLN A 337 6.31 3.38 -15.24
CA GLN A 337 7.69 3.13 -14.83
C GLN A 337 8.10 4.21 -13.84
N ALA A 338 8.64 3.83 -12.69
CA ALA A 338 9.06 4.77 -11.66
C ALA A 338 10.36 4.33 -10.99
N THR A 339 11.30 5.27 -10.85
CA THR A 339 12.54 5.09 -10.10
C THR A 339 12.72 6.20 -9.08
N ALA A 340 13.08 5.82 -7.86
CA ALA A 340 13.34 6.78 -6.79
C ALA A 340 14.37 6.27 -5.80
N VAL A 341 15.02 7.22 -5.13
CA VAL A 341 16.10 6.93 -4.17
C VAL A 341 15.91 7.71 -2.88
N ASN A 342 16.35 7.12 -1.78
CA ASN A 342 16.47 7.81 -0.50
C ASN A 342 17.83 8.51 -0.44
N VAL A 343 17.85 9.80 -0.15
CA VAL A 343 19.07 10.60 -0.04
C VAL A 343 19.14 11.18 1.37
N GLY A 344 20.09 10.69 2.17
CA GLY A 344 20.39 11.29 3.47
C GLY A 344 21.13 12.61 3.29
N THR A 345 20.64 13.68 3.92
CA THR A 345 21.35 14.96 3.98
C THR A 345 22.20 15.05 5.26
N ALA A 346 23.31 15.80 5.20
CA ALA A 346 24.26 15.98 6.32
C ALA A 346 23.64 16.51 7.63
N ALA A 347 22.40 17.02 7.58
CA ALA A 347 21.64 17.50 8.73
C ALA A 347 20.66 16.46 9.33
N GLY A 348 20.79 15.17 8.96
CA GLY A 348 19.90 14.11 9.46
C GLY A 348 18.50 14.12 8.84
N ARG A 349 18.27 14.90 7.78
CA ARG A 349 16.99 14.92 7.05
C ARG A 349 17.10 14.01 5.84
N ALA A 350 16.25 13.01 5.74
CA ALA A 350 16.13 12.21 4.52
C ALA A 350 15.20 12.89 3.52
N GLU A 351 15.64 12.97 2.28
CA GLU A 351 14.82 13.33 1.13
C GLU A 351 14.57 12.08 0.29
N TRP A 352 13.33 11.90 -0.14
CA TRP A 352 12.98 10.89 -1.13
C TRP A 352 12.89 11.55 -2.49
N ARG A 353 13.73 11.12 -3.44
CA ARG A 353 13.86 11.76 -4.75
C ARG A 353 13.35 10.83 -5.84
N LEU A 354 12.26 11.24 -6.50
CA LEU A 354 11.74 10.63 -7.71
C LEU A 354 12.64 11.03 -8.87
N GLN A 355 13.46 10.07 -9.33
CA GLN A 355 14.38 10.28 -10.44
C GLN A 355 13.64 10.23 -11.78
N GLN A 356 12.64 9.38 -11.89
CA GLN A 356 11.82 9.25 -13.07
C GLN A 356 10.45 8.68 -12.69
N LEU A 357 9.41 9.27 -13.27
CA LEU A 357 8.09 8.68 -13.40
C LEU A 357 7.67 8.84 -14.85
N GLN A 358 7.33 7.74 -15.51
CA GLN A 358 6.75 7.73 -16.84
C GLN A 358 5.44 6.96 -16.80
N VAL A 359 4.38 7.57 -17.34
CA VAL A 359 3.08 6.92 -17.54
C VAL A 359 2.70 7.06 -19.00
N THR A 360 2.42 5.95 -19.65
CA THR A 360 2.13 5.90 -21.09
C THR A 360 0.77 5.27 -21.33
N VAL A 361 -0.09 6.04 -21.99
CA VAL A 361 -1.36 5.60 -22.58
C VAL A 361 -1.35 5.89 -24.08
N PRO A 362 -2.25 5.31 -24.89
CA PRO A 362 -2.30 5.61 -26.32
C PRO A 362 -2.46 7.10 -26.65
N GLU A 363 -3.10 7.85 -25.75
CA GLU A 363 -3.44 9.26 -25.97
C GLU A 363 -2.33 10.23 -25.51
N ALA A 364 -1.42 9.80 -24.65
CA ALA A 364 -0.44 10.68 -24.02
C ALA A 364 0.72 9.94 -23.34
N THR A 365 1.85 10.63 -23.20
CA THR A 365 2.97 10.23 -22.35
C THR A 365 3.24 11.30 -21.30
N PHE A 366 3.13 10.92 -20.03
CA PHE A 366 3.47 11.75 -18.88
C PHE A 366 4.86 11.38 -18.38
N ASN A 367 5.73 12.37 -18.19
CA ASN A 367 7.04 12.22 -17.58
C ASN A 367 7.16 13.18 -16.39
N ALA A 368 7.73 12.74 -15.27
CA ALA A 368 7.95 13.60 -14.12
C ALA A 368 9.19 13.21 -13.30
N THR A 369 9.70 14.21 -12.57
CA THR A 369 10.73 14.07 -11.54
C THR A 369 10.30 14.88 -10.32
N GLY A 370 10.83 14.55 -9.14
CA GLY A 370 10.38 15.25 -7.94
C GLY A 370 11.18 14.95 -6.69
N VAL A 371 10.91 15.74 -5.66
CA VAL A 371 11.49 15.59 -4.33
C VAL A 371 10.38 15.66 -3.31
N TRP A 372 10.47 14.78 -2.31
CA TRP A 372 9.62 14.78 -1.14
C TRP A 372 10.49 14.75 0.11
N GLY A 373 10.31 15.73 0.99
CA GLY A 373 11.14 15.89 2.18
C GLY A 373 10.54 16.84 3.20
N ALA A 374 11.15 16.86 4.39
CA ALA A 374 10.77 17.79 5.46
C ALA A 374 11.15 19.23 5.08
N VAL A 375 10.21 20.15 5.22
CA VAL A 375 10.41 21.58 5.04
C VAL A 375 10.97 22.16 6.33
N SER A 376 12.00 23.00 6.21
CA SER A 376 12.48 23.77 7.36
C SER A 376 11.40 24.80 7.76
N SER A 377 11.01 24.79 9.04
CA SER A 377 10.06 25.74 9.65
C SER A 377 10.46 27.22 9.51
N ALA A 378 11.63 27.54 8.93
CA ALA A 378 12.07 28.88 8.57
C ALA A 378 11.47 29.41 7.25
N SER A 379 10.75 28.59 6.49
CA SER A 379 10.15 28.94 5.18
C SER A 379 8.62 28.81 5.14
N ALA A 380 7.98 28.50 6.27
CA ALA A 380 6.53 28.62 6.38
C ALA A 380 6.16 30.11 6.30
N PRO A 381 5.19 30.52 5.46
CA PRO A 381 4.65 31.87 5.53
C PRO A 381 4.16 32.09 6.97
N SER A 382 4.69 33.12 7.63
CA SER A 382 4.13 33.62 8.87
C SER A 382 2.66 33.93 8.63
N ALA A 383 1.77 33.06 9.11
CA ALA A 383 0.34 33.33 9.16
C ALA A 383 0.08 34.40 10.23
N ALA A 384 0.46 35.64 9.93
CA ALA A 384 0.01 36.80 10.66
C ALA A 384 -1.45 37.06 10.25
N GLY A 385 -2.38 36.61 11.10
CA GLY A 385 -3.77 37.03 11.03
C GLY A 385 -4.77 35.91 10.68
N THR A 386 -5.06 35.02 11.63
CA THR A 386 -6.42 34.47 11.76
C THR A 386 -6.77 34.29 13.24
N ALA A 387 -8.03 34.55 13.54
CA ALA A 387 -8.60 34.73 14.87
C ALA A 387 -8.38 33.54 15.82
N ALA A 388 -8.27 33.88 17.10
CA ALA A 388 -8.10 32.98 18.23
C ALA A 388 -9.18 31.87 18.29
N GLY A 389 -8.76 30.64 18.63
CA GLY A 389 -9.66 29.72 19.35
C GLY A 389 -9.72 28.24 18.95
N LEU A 390 -8.95 27.75 17.98
CA LEU A 390 -8.90 26.31 17.69
C LEU A 390 -7.47 25.76 17.84
N PRO A 391 -7.21 24.79 18.73
CA PRO A 391 -5.91 24.15 18.82
C PRO A 391 -5.70 23.28 17.57
N ARG A 392 -4.98 23.81 16.57
CA ARG A 392 -4.43 22.97 15.50
C ARG A 392 -3.28 22.19 16.12
N LYS A 393 -3.48 20.89 16.33
CA LYS A 393 -2.43 19.97 16.80
C LYS A 393 -1.25 20.10 15.82
N ALA A 394 -0.15 20.71 16.26
CA ALA A 394 1.09 20.74 15.50
C ALA A 394 1.70 19.33 15.57
N THR A 395 1.25 18.45 14.67
CA THR A 395 1.77 17.08 14.54
C THR A 395 2.49 16.94 13.22
N GLY A 396 3.82 16.83 13.29
CA GLY A 396 4.71 16.44 12.20
C GLY A 396 5.46 17.60 11.55
N ASP A 397 6.77 17.42 11.31
CA ASP A 397 7.55 18.28 10.41
C ASP A 397 6.77 18.46 9.11
N ALA A 398 6.39 19.70 8.77
CA ALA A 398 5.66 19.97 7.54
C ALA A 398 6.46 19.44 6.35
N ARG A 399 5.88 18.56 5.54
CA ARG A 399 6.54 17.99 4.35
C ARG A 399 6.01 18.64 3.10
N ARG A 400 6.87 18.76 2.10
CA ARG A 400 6.52 19.31 0.79
C ARG A 400 6.90 18.32 -0.28
N THR A 401 5.98 18.15 -1.23
CA THR A 401 6.25 17.50 -2.50
C THR A 401 6.50 18.58 -3.54
N GLU A 402 7.53 18.40 -4.34
CA GLU A 402 7.79 19.19 -5.54
C GLU A 402 7.92 18.26 -6.74
N LEU A 403 7.23 18.60 -7.84
CA LEU A 403 7.13 17.80 -9.03
C LEU A 403 7.37 18.67 -10.26
N ASN A 404 8.36 18.31 -11.06
CA ASN A 404 8.52 18.80 -12.42
C ASN A 404 7.92 17.78 -13.37
N PHE A 405 7.08 18.21 -14.30
CA PHE A 405 6.42 17.30 -15.22
C PHE A 405 6.37 17.82 -16.65
N LYS A 406 6.23 16.88 -17.58
CA LYS A 406 5.94 17.09 -18.99
C LYS A 406 4.93 16.05 -19.45
N LEU A 407 3.83 16.52 -20.03
CA LEU A 407 2.76 15.71 -20.60
C LEU A 407 2.74 15.96 -22.10
N ASP A 408 3.20 14.99 -22.89
CA ASP A 408 3.09 14.98 -24.34
C ASP A 408 1.75 14.35 -24.72
N ILE A 409 0.91 15.10 -25.43
CA ILE A 409 -0.49 14.76 -25.72
C ILE A 409 -0.63 14.47 -27.22
N ALA A 410 -1.01 13.25 -27.55
CA ALA A 410 -1.33 12.84 -28.92
C ALA A 410 -2.80 13.14 -29.27
N ASP A 411 -3.71 12.91 -28.30
CA ASP A 411 -5.14 13.22 -28.44
C ASP A 411 -5.72 13.72 -27.10
N ALA A 412 -5.95 15.02 -27.01
CA ALA A 412 -6.46 15.69 -25.81
C ALA A 412 -7.91 15.27 -25.51
N GLY A 413 -8.74 15.10 -26.55
CA GLY A 413 -10.12 14.66 -26.40
C GLY A 413 -10.23 13.25 -25.81
N ALA A 414 -9.45 12.31 -26.35
CA ALA A 414 -9.40 10.95 -25.84
C ALA A 414 -8.77 10.88 -24.44
N LEU A 415 -7.76 11.70 -24.14
CA LEU A 415 -7.18 11.82 -22.81
C LEU A 415 -8.20 12.34 -21.79
N LEU A 416 -8.94 13.39 -22.12
CA LEU A 416 -10.01 13.93 -21.26
C LEU A 416 -11.12 12.91 -21.03
N ALA A 417 -11.52 12.18 -22.07
CA ALA A 417 -12.50 11.09 -21.97
C ALA A 417 -12.04 10.00 -20.98
N ARG A 418 -10.76 9.63 -21.02
CA ARG A 418 -10.16 8.69 -20.06
C ARG A 418 -10.32 9.16 -18.62
N PHE A 419 -10.22 10.46 -18.36
CA PHE A 419 -10.43 11.07 -17.03
C PHE A 419 -11.89 11.37 -16.69
N GLY A 420 -12.85 10.94 -17.51
CA GLY A 420 -14.29 11.11 -17.26
C GLY A 420 -14.89 12.39 -17.85
N MET A 421 -14.12 13.12 -18.65
CA MET A 421 -14.54 14.34 -19.37
C MET A 421 -14.73 14.05 -20.86
N ALA A 422 -15.57 13.05 -21.17
CA ALA A 422 -15.86 12.68 -22.55
C ALA A 422 -16.63 13.81 -23.26
N ASN A 423 -16.47 13.93 -24.57
CA ASN A 423 -17.22 14.89 -25.40
C ASN A 423 -17.04 16.37 -25.03
N VAL A 424 -15.93 16.74 -24.35
CA VAL A 424 -15.58 18.15 -24.09
C VAL A 424 -14.70 18.71 -25.21
N VAL A 425 -13.69 17.94 -25.62
CA VAL A 425 -12.78 18.27 -26.73
C VAL A 425 -12.74 17.07 -27.67
N ARG A 426 -12.65 17.35 -28.97
CA ARG A 426 -12.31 16.37 -30.01
C ARG A 426 -10.90 16.64 -30.51
N ALA A 427 -10.12 15.57 -30.67
CA ALA A 427 -8.72 15.64 -31.09
C ALA A 427 -7.88 16.58 -30.21
N GLY A 428 -6.89 17.23 -30.78
CA GLY A 428 -5.96 18.10 -30.07
C GLY A 428 -4.65 17.39 -29.72
N SER A 429 -3.53 17.93 -30.18
CA SER A 429 -2.19 17.39 -29.91
C SER A 429 -1.28 18.50 -29.41
N GLY A 430 -0.38 18.22 -28.49
CA GLY A 430 0.50 19.25 -27.95
C GLY A 430 1.24 18.82 -26.69
N LYS A 431 1.57 19.78 -25.84
CA LYS A 431 2.27 19.54 -24.59
C LYS A 431 1.77 20.42 -23.45
N MET A 432 1.92 19.91 -22.24
CA MET A 432 1.78 20.67 -20.99
C MET A 432 3.00 20.38 -20.13
N GLU A 433 3.66 21.41 -19.60
CA GLU A 433 4.87 21.24 -18.78
C GLU A 433 4.92 22.26 -17.65
N GLY A 434 5.52 21.89 -16.52
CA GLY A 434 5.51 22.78 -15.36
C GLY A 434 6.21 22.22 -14.14
N SER A 435 6.27 23.07 -13.12
CA SER A 435 6.76 22.76 -11.79
C SER A 435 5.66 23.09 -10.78
N VAL A 436 5.20 22.08 -10.03
CA VAL A 436 4.16 22.22 -9.00
C VAL A 436 4.65 21.67 -7.68
N GLY A 437 4.11 22.16 -6.57
CA GLY A 437 4.41 21.64 -5.25
C GLY A 437 3.29 21.90 -4.25
N TRP A 438 3.18 21.02 -3.26
CA TRP A 438 2.12 21.05 -2.25
C TRP A 438 2.62 20.45 -0.93
N GLY A 439 1.93 20.78 0.16
CA GLY A 439 2.24 20.42 1.54
C GLY A 439 1.66 19.08 2.00
N ALA A 440 1.71 18.05 1.16
CA ALA A 440 1.27 16.70 1.49
C ALA A 440 2.08 15.65 0.71
N PRO A 441 1.94 14.35 0.98
CA PRO A 441 2.70 13.33 0.26
C PRO A 441 2.36 13.21 -1.24
N PRO A 442 3.22 12.57 -2.06
CA PRO A 442 3.14 12.64 -3.52
C PRO A 442 1.85 12.11 -4.16
N LEU A 443 1.10 11.24 -3.49
CA LEU A 443 -0.17 10.68 -4.01
C LEU A 443 -1.41 11.40 -3.49
N ASN A 444 -1.25 12.40 -2.63
CA ASN A 444 -2.33 13.22 -2.07
C ASN A 444 -2.10 14.69 -2.41
N LEU A 445 -2.77 15.16 -3.45
CA LEU A 445 -2.67 16.54 -3.89
C LEU A 445 -3.48 17.45 -2.95
N ASP A 446 -2.79 18.21 -2.12
CA ASP A 446 -3.43 19.20 -1.24
C ASP A 446 -3.64 20.52 -1.98
N TYR A 447 -4.84 20.72 -2.53
CA TYR A 447 -5.18 21.92 -3.32
C TYR A 447 -4.88 23.25 -2.59
N PRO A 448 -5.23 23.44 -1.30
CA PRO A 448 -4.96 24.70 -0.60
C PRO A 448 -3.49 25.09 -0.50
N SER A 449 -2.56 24.13 -0.47
CA SER A 449 -1.12 24.40 -0.44
C SER A 449 -0.45 24.32 -1.81
N LEU A 450 -1.20 23.97 -2.86
CA LEU A 450 -0.68 23.83 -4.22
C LEU A 450 -0.15 25.18 -4.73
N SER A 451 1.10 25.16 -5.20
CA SER A 451 1.73 26.28 -5.90
C SER A 451 2.57 25.81 -7.07
N GLY A 452 2.78 26.67 -8.06
CA GLY A 452 3.59 26.30 -9.23
C GLY A 452 3.38 27.16 -10.45
N ARG A 453 3.98 26.73 -11.56
CA ARG A 453 3.75 27.31 -12.89
C ARG A 453 3.59 26.18 -13.91
N VAL A 454 2.64 26.36 -14.82
CA VAL A 454 2.32 25.42 -15.89
C VAL A 454 2.24 26.18 -17.20
N ASN A 455 2.94 25.69 -18.22
CA ASN A 455 2.82 26.12 -19.60
C ASN A 455 1.96 25.11 -20.37
N LEU A 456 1.09 25.63 -21.24
CA LEU A 456 0.19 24.86 -22.09
C LEU A 456 0.42 25.26 -23.55
N ASP A 457 0.54 24.28 -24.45
CA ASP A 457 0.48 24.47 -25.90
C ASP A 457 -0.23 23.28 -26.55
N ILE A 458 -1.49 23.47 -26.92
CA ILE A 458 -2.32 22.47 -27.60
C ILE A 458 -2.69 22.99 -28.98
N ALA A 459 -2.60 22.13 -29.99
CA ALA A 459 -2.89 22.48 -31.37
C ALA A 459 -3.98 21.57 -31.97
N LYS A 460 -4.68 22.07 -32.99
CA LYS A 460 -5.57 21.30 -33.87
C LYS A 460 -6.64 20.50 -33.11
N GLY A 461 -7.43 21.18 -32.30
CA GLY A 461 -8.53 20.57 -31.55
C GLY A 461 -9.85 21.30 -31.77
N GLN A 462 -10.92 20.74 -31.22
CA GLN A 462 -12.26 21.31 -31.31
C GLN A 462 -12.96 21.17 -29.96
N PHE A 463 -13.39 22.27 -29.37
CA PHE A 463 -14.29 22.24 -28.23
C PHE A 463 -15.67 21.82 -28.71
N LEU A 464 -16.20 20.73 -28.18
CA LEU A 464 -17.49 20.21 -28.59
C LEU A 464 -18.63 20.93 -27.86
N ARG A 465 -19.80 20.93 -28.48
CA ARG A 465 -21.03 21.36 -27.80
C ARG A 465 -21.32 20.36 -26.70
N ALA A 466 -21.23 20.81 -25.46
CA ALA A 466 -21.49 19.96 -24.34
C ALA A 466 -22.91 20.16 -23.80
N ASP A 467 -23.58 19.04 -23.53
CA ASP A 467 -24.77 19.06 -22.70
C ASP A 467 -24.41 19.56 -21.29
N PRO A 468 -25.29 20.31 -20.60
CA PRO A 468 -25.04 20.92 -19.28
C PRO A 468 -24.53 19.95 -18.19
N GLY A 469 -24.62 18.63 -18.41
CA GLY A 469 -24.12 17.60 -17.50
C GLY A 469 -22.69 17.10 -17.76
N VAL A 470 -22.10 17.31 -18.95
CA VAL A 470 -20.86 16.62 -19.38
C VAL A 470 -19.66 17.58 -19.60
N ALA A 471 -19.86 18.89 -19.83
CA ALA A 471 -18.77 19.89 -19.75
C ALA A 471 -18.80 20.74 -18.50
N LYS A 472 -18.64 20.08 -17.37
CA LYS A 472 -18.49 20.73 -16.06
C LYS A 472 -17.17 21.49 -15.90
N LEU A 473 -16.31 21.56 -16.92
CA LEU A 473 -15.01 22.23 -16.85
C LEU A 473 -14.70 23.22 -17.98
N LEU A 474 -15.49 23.27 -19.07
CA LEU A 474 -15.27 24.24 -20.16
C LEU A 474 -16.57 24.66 -20.87
N GLY A 475 -17.73 24.54 -20.20
CA GLY A 475 -19.05 24.82 -20.75
C GLY A 475 -19.38 26.28 -21.07
N VAL A 476 -18.39 27.12 -21.43
CA VAL A 476 -18.57 28.57 -21.60
C VAL A 476 -18.05 29.15 -22.92
N LEU A 477 -17.75 28.32 -23.92
CA LEU A 477 -17.57 28.79 -25.30
C LEU A 477 -18.81 28.57 -26.19
N SER A 478 -19.92 28.09 -25.63
CA SER A 478 -21.19 28.10 -26.33
C SER A 478 -21.80 29.50 -26.27
N LEU A 479 -21.62 30.29 -27.32
CA LEU A 479 -22.12 31.67 -27.54
C LEU A 479 -23.66 31.77 -27.59
N GLN A 480 -24.38 31.01 -26.77
CA GLN A 480 -25.84 30.81 -26.82
C GLN A 480 -26.70 32.02 -26.41
N SER A 481 -26.18 33.25 -26.40
CA SER A 481 -27.01 34.43 -26.14
C SER A 481 -26.64 35.68 -26.94
N LEU A 482 -26.05 35.54 -28.13
CA LEU A 482 -25.96 36.69 -29.04
C LEU A 482 -27.38 37.10 -29.52
N PRO A 483 -27.79 38.37 -29.35
CA PRO A 483 -29.04 38.87 -29.89
C PRO A 483 -29.09 38.66 -31.41
N ARG A 484 -30.23 38.15 -31.89
CA ARG A 484 -30.52 37.58 -33.23
C ARG A 484 -30.25 38.44 -34.48
N ARG A 485 -29.57 39.58 -34.40
CA ARG A 485 -29.61 40.61 -35.46
C ARG A 485 -28.35 40.81 -36.29
N LEU A 486 -27.37 39.91 -36.26
CA LEU A 486 -26.17 39.98 -37.12
C LEU A 486 -25.88 38.64 -37.83
N MET A 487 -26.91 38.03 -38.42
CA MET A 487 -26.76 36.86 -39.28
C MET A 487 -26.54 37.29 -40.74
N LEU A 488 -25.28 37.29 -41.17
CA LEU A 488 -24.92 36.79 -42.49
C LEU A 488 -24.05 35.55 -42.24
N ASP A 489 -24.75 34.41 -42.18
CA ASP A 489 -24.27 33.02 -42.29
C ASP A 489 -23.31 32.39 -41.25
N PHE A 490 -23.56 32.63 -39.95
CA PHE A 490 -22.87 31.92 -38.87
C PHE A 490 -23.64 30.69 -38.32
N ARG A 491 -24.64 30.17 -39.05
CA ARG A 491 -25.48 29.06 -38.55
C ARG A 491 -24.80 27.69 -38.65
N ASP A 492 -23.96 27.47 -39.66
CA ASP A 492 -23.43 26.12 -39.93
C ASP A 492 -22.08 25.83 -39.23
N VAL A 493 -21.36 26.86 -38.77
CA VAL A 493 -20.00 26.71 -38.23
C VAL A 493 -19.94 26.55 -36.71
N PHE A 494 -21.01 26.93 -35.99
CA PHE A 494 -21.14 26.78 -34.52
C PHE A 494 -22.05 25.63 -34.10
N SER A 495 -22.63 24.91 -35.06
CA SER A 495 -23.59 23.81 -34.85
C SER A 495 -22.95 22.59 -34.17
N ASP A 496 -21.67 22.34 -34.45
CA ASP A 496 -20.95 21.10 -34.09
C ASP A 496 -19.77 21.29 -33.10
N GLY A 497 -19.40 22.53 -32.75
CA GLY A 497 -18.30 22.86 -31.83
C GLY A 497 -17.56 24.16 -32.19
N PHE A 498 -16.48 24.49 -31.46
CA PHE A 498 -15.54 25.59 -31.75
C PHE A 498 -14.15 25.03 -32.05
N GLU A 499 -13.70 25.14 -33.29
CA GLU A 499 -12.39 24.66 -33.73
C GLU A 499 -11.27 25.66 -33.40
N PHE A 500 -10.13 25.13 -32.95
CA PHE A 500 -8.93 25.90 -32.68
C PHE A 500 -7.69 25.32 -33.34
N ASN A 501 -6.88 26.22 -33.89
CA ASN A 501 -5.54 25.93 -34.39
C ASN A 501 -4.56 25.79 -33.24
N HIS A 502 -4.62 26.70 -32.24
CA HIS A 502 -3.75 26.67 -31.06
C HIS A 502 -4.46 27.22 -29.81
N VAL A 503 -4.17 26.62 -28.65
CA VAL A 503 -4.47 27.13 -27.31
C VAL A 503 -3.14 27.16 -26.55
N ARG A 504 -2.72 28.36 -26.12
CA ARG A 504 -1.44 28.58 -25.45
C ARG A 504 -1.58 29.50 -24.25
N GLY A 505 -0.76 29.31 -23.24
CA GLY A 505 -0.68 30.24 -22.12
C GLY A 505 0.17 29.72 -20.98
N ASP A 506 0.47 30.63 -20.06
CA ASP A 506 1.15 30.35 -18.80
C ASP A 506 0.15 30.50 -17.65
N VAL A 507 0.19 29.55 -16.73
CA VAL A 507 -0.68 29.52 -15.55
C VAL A 507 0.19 29.51 -14.30
N ALA A 508 0.05 30.53 -13.47
CA ALA A 508 0.65 30.58 -12.14
C ALA A 508 -0.37 30.07 -11.12
N ILE A 509 0.05 29.16 -10.25
CA ILE A 509 -0.80 28.60 -9.18
C ILE A 509 -0.24 29.06 -7.83
N GLU A 510 -1.09 29.66 -7.02
CA GLU A 510 -0.75 30.09 -5.66
C GLU A 510 -1.88 29.71 -4.71
N GLN A 511 -1.57 28.86 -3.73
CA GLN A 511 -2.52 28.40 -2.70
C GLN A 511 -3.82 27.83 -3.30
N GLY A 512 -3.69 27.04 -4.36
CA GLY A 512 -4.82 26.45 -5.07
C GLY A 512 -5.57 27.41 -6.01
N VAL A 513 -5.13 28.66 -6.16
CA VAL A 513 -5.69 29.60 -7.13
C VAL A 513 -4.80 29.69 -8.36
N ALA A 514 -5.31 29.23 -9.50
CA ALA A 514 -4.68 29.37 -10.81
C ALA A 514 -4.98 30.75 -11.39
N ARG A 515 -3.96 31.42 -11.94
CA ARG A 515 -4.07 32.73 -12.62
C ARG A 515 -3.32 32.70 -13.94
N SER A 516 -3.91 33.31 -14.96
CA SER A 516 -3.27 33.50 -16.27
C SER A 516 -3.71 34.85 -16.84
N ASN A 517 -2.77 35.54 -17.49
CA ASN A 517 -2.98 36.84 -18.11
C ASN A 517 -2.69 36.84 -19.62
N ASN A 518 -2.27 35.69 -20.15
CA ASN A 518 -1.79 35.52 -21.52
C ASN A 518 -2.37 34.28 -22.20
N LEU A 519 -3.49 33.75 -21.70
CA LEU A 519 -4.13 32.59 -22.30
C LEU A 519 -4.78 33.01 -23.62
N GLN A 520 -4.36 32.37 -24.71
CA GLN A 520 -4.76 32.70 -26.06
C GLN A 520 -5.24 31.44 -26.77
N MET A 521 -6.36 31.57 -27.48
CA MET A 521 -6.90 30.58 -28.37
C MET A 521 -7.06 31.17 -29.77
N LEU A 522 -6.37 30.62 -30.75
CA LEU A 522 -6.54 30.96 -32.16
C LEU A 522 -7.51 29.97 -32.80
N GLY A 523 -8.71 30.44 -33.11
CA GLY A 523 -9.72 29.72 -33.87
C GLY A 523 -9.60 29.94 -35.38
N ALA A 524 -10.40 29.20 -36.14
CA ALA A 524 -10.53 29.39 -37.60
C ALA A 524 -11.21 30.73 -37.95
N VAL A 525 -12.13 31.20 -37.11
CA VAL A 525 -12.97 32.38 -37.38
C VAL A 525 -12.79 33.52 -36.38
N ALA A 526 -12.06 33.28 -35.28
CA ALA A 526 -11.85 34.27 -34.23
C ALA A 526 -10.59 33.96 -33.40
N THR A 527 -9.96 35.00 -32.89
CA THR A 527 -8.94 34.92 -31.84
C THR A 527 -9.59 35.25 -30.51
N VAL A 528 -9.41 34.39 -29.52
CA VAL A 528 -9.92 34.57 -28.16
C VAL A 528 -8.75 34.75 -27.21
N LEU A 529 -8.75 35.84 -26.47
CA LEU A 529 -7.75 36.13 -25.44
C LEU A 529 -8.45 36.08 -24.08
N MET A 530 -7.80 35.51 -23.08
CA MET A 530 -8.37 35.30 -21.76
C MET A 530 -7.38 35.75 -20.66
N ASP A 531 -7.94 36.39 -19.64
CA ASP A 531 -7.22 36.87 -18.46
C ASP A 531 -8.13 36.65 -17.23
N GLY A 532 -7.60 36.04 -16.18
CA GLY A 532 -8.36 35.84 -14.97
C GLY A 532 -7.79 34.81 -14.02
N SER A 533 -8.66 34.32 -13.15
CA SER A 533 -8.30 33.38 -12.11
C SER A 533 -9.35 32.29 -11.92
N THR A 534 -8.92 31.19 -11.32
CA THR A 534 -9.75 30.04 -10.99
C THR A 534 -9.28 29.45 -9.67
N ASP A 535 -10.20 29.33 -8.70
CA ASP A 535 -9.97 28.61 -7.46
C ASP A 535 -10.29 27.13 -7.70
N ILE A 536 -9.25 26.29 -7.67
CA ILE A 536 -9.33 24.86 -7.99
C ILE A 536 -10.06 24.11 -6.88
N ALA A 537 -9.88 24.51 -5.63
CA ALA A 537 -10.50 23.84 -4.48
C ALA A 537 -12.00 24.14 -4.39
N ARG A 538 -12.41 25.36 -4.75
CA ARG A 538 -13.82 25.79 -4.75
C ARG A 538 -14.52 25.58 -6.08
N GLU A 539 -13.81 25.15 -7.12
CA GLU A 539 -14.32 25.02 -8.49
C GLU A 539 -14.99 26.32 -8.97
N THR A 540 -14.38 27.48 -8.69
CA THR A 540 -14.92 28.80 -9.08
C THR A 540 -13.96 29.56 -9.97
N GLN A 541 -14.51 30.42 -10.84
CA GLN A 541 -13.74 31.16 -11.83
C GLN A 541 -14.21 32.61 -11.96
N SER A 542 -13.29 33.49 -12.37
CA SER A 542 -13.57 34.83 -12.86
C SER A 542 -12.60 35.10 -14.00
N ILE A 543 -13.10 34.99 -15.23
CA ILE A 543 -12.29 35.02 -16.45
C ILE A 543 -12.87 36.09 -17.38
N LYS A 544 -12.04 37.06 -17.72
CA LYS A 544 -12.32 38.02 -18.78
C LYS A 544 -11.92 37.41 -20.11
N VAL A 545 -12.82 37.48 -21.08
CA VAL A 545 -12.66 36.88 -22.40
C VAL A 545 -12.87 37.96 -23.44
N LEU A 546 -11.86 38.17 -24.28
CA LEU A 546 -11.90 39.08 -25.41
C LEU A 546 -11.96 38.25 -26.69
N VAL A 547 -13.04 38.40 -27.45
CA VAL A 547 -13.26 37.70 -28.72
C VAL A 547 -13.06 38.69 -29.87
N ILE A 548 -12.06 38.41 -30.70
CA ILE A 548 -11.67 39.22 -31.86
C ILE A 548 -11.98 38.40 -33.12
N PRO A 549 -13.01 38.77 -33.92
CA PRO A 549 -13.32 38.06 -35.17
C PRO A 549 -12.18 38.20 -36.18
N GLN A 550 -11.87 37.12 -36.91
CA GLN A 550 -10.95 37.17 -38.03
C GLN A 550 -11.75 37.57 -39.29
N LEU A 551 -11.44 38.76 -39.85
CA LEU A 551 -12.01 39.20 -41.12
C LEU A 551 -11.11 38.69 -42.24
N ASP A 552 -11.65 37.84 -43.09
CA ASP A 552 -10.92 37.25 -44.20
C ASP A 552 -10.74 38.31 -45.31
N THR A 553 -9.64 39.05 -45.26
CA THR A 553 -9.24 40.00 -46.32
C THR A 553 -7.78 39.78 -46.71
N GLY A 554 -7.52 38.71 -47.45
CA GLY A 554 -6.50 38.62 -48.51
C GLY A 554 -5.00 38.71 -48.18
N THR A 555 -4.51 39.52 -47.23
CA THR A 555 -3.06 39.78 -47.08
C THR A 555 -2.67 40.35 -45.70
N ALA A 556 -3.20 39.85 -44.59
CA ALA A 556 -2.74 40.25 -43.25
C ALA A 556 -2.76 39.10 -42.25
N THR A 557 -1.81 38.17 -42.36
CA THR A 557 -1.55 37.18 -41.31
C THR A 557 -1.11 37.91 -40.03
N LEU A 558 -1.93 37.84 -38.98
CA LEU A 558 -1.66 38.26 -37.59
C LEU A 558 -0.58 37.38 -36.91
N LEU A 559 0.49 37.02 -37.63
CA LEU A 559 1.58 36.18 -37.13
C LEU A 559 2.52 36.91 -36.15
N THR A 560 2.32 38.20 -35.89
CA THR A 560 3.29 39.04 -35.15
C THR A 560 2.82 39.62 -33.83
N ALA A 561 1.65 39.25 -33.30
CA ALA A 561 1.20 39.73 -31.98
C ALA A 561 1.75 38.92 -30.79
N ILE A 562 2.80 38.10 -30.99
CA ILE A 562 3.49 37.33 -29.95
C ILE A 562 4.87 37.95 -29.75
N ALA A 563 4.98 38.98 -28.92
CA ALA A 563 6.30 39.50 -28.54
C ALA A 563 6.45 39.84 -27.06
N ASN A 564 5.37 39.99 -26.29
CA ASN A 564 5.50 40.35 -24.88
C ASN A 564 4.49 39.64 -23.96
N PRO A 565 4.89 38.54 -23.30
CA PRO A 565 4.08 37.82 -22.30
C PRO A 565 3.65 38.69 -21.09
N LEU A 566 4.31 39.84 -20.86
CA LEU A 566 3.96 40.77 -19.77
C LEU A 566 2.76 41.68 -20.11
N ALA A 567 2.31 41.70 -21.36
CA ALA A 567 1.21 42.53 -21.81
C ALA A 567 -0.14 41.83 -21.58
N GLY A 568 -0.88 42.23 -20.54
CA GLY A 568 -2.25 41.76 -20.32
C GLY A 568 -3.23 42.24 -21.41
N LEU A 569 -4.46 41.69 -21.42
CA LEU A 569 -5.50 41.98 -22.43
C LEU A 569 -5.61 43.47 -22.83
N TYR A 570 -5.54 44.36 -21.85
CA TYR A 570 -5.74 45.80 -22.04
C TYR A 570 -4.62 46.51 -22.82
N THR A 571 -3.36 46.06 -22.70
CA THR A 571 -2.23 46.68 -23.42
C THR A 571 -2.12 46.16 -24.86
N LEU A 572 -2.53 44.91 -25.10
CA LEU A 572 -2.67 44.34 -26.45
C LEU A 572 -3.80 45.03 -27.23
N VAL A 573 -4.96 45.23 -26.59
CA VAL A 573 -6.08 46.00 -27.16
C VAL A 573 -5.64 47.40 -27.55
N ALA A 574 -4.96 48.13 -26.65
CA ALA A 574 -4.55 49.51 -26.91
C ALA A 574 -3.59 49.64 -28.11
N SER A 575 -2.71 48.67 -28.35
CA SER A 575 -1.65 48.81 -29.36
C SER A 575 -1.99 48.26 -30.75
N THR A 576 -2.88 47.26 -30.84
CA THR A 576 -3.25 46.61 -32.12
C THR A 576 -4.58 47.09 -32.69
N LEU A 577 -5.58 47.37 -31.86
CA LEU A 577 -6.92 47.79 -32.33
C LEU A 577 -6.98 49.26 -32.78
N LEU A 578 -6.13 50.14 -32.23
CA LEU A 578 -5.98 51.53 -32.70
C LEU A 578 -5.64 51.65 -34.21
N ARG A 579 -5.22 50.56 -34.88
CA ARG A 579 -4.80 50.57 -36.29
C ARG A 579 -5.91 50.20 -37.29
N GLN A 580 -7.05 49.64 -36.87
CA GLN A 580 -8.13 49.27 -37.80
C GLN A 580 -9.55 49.54 -37.22
N PRO A 581 -10.22 50.62 -37.64
CA PRO A 581 -11.50 51.07 -37.04
C PRO A 581 -12.68 50.09 -37.18
N ILE A 582 -12.61 49.11 -38.08
CA ILE A 582 -13.70 48.15 -38.33
C ILE A 582 -13.64 46.96 -37.36
N GLN A 583 -12.44 46.52 -36.95
CA GLN A 583 -12.29 45.39 -36.01
C GLN A 583 -12.70 45.78 -34.58
N ASP A 584 -12.50 47.05 -34.22
CA ASP A 584 -12.94 47.62 -32.95
C ASP A 584 -14.46 47.56 -32.73
N ALA A 585 -15.25 47.65 -33.80
CA ALA A 585 -16.71 47.65 -33.73
C ALA A 585 -17.30 46.25 -33.42
N ASN A 586 -16.62 45.18 -33.82
CA ASN A 586 -17.11 43.79 -33.70
C ASN A 586 -16.41 42.97 -32.61
N THR A 587 -15.46 43.56 -31.88
CA THR A 587 -14.80 42.92 -30.74
C THR A 587 -15.76 42.81 -29.56
N GLN A 588 -15.82 41.64 -28.91
CA GLN A 588 -16.69 41.40 -27.75
C GLN A 588 -15.86 41.15 -26.49
N GLU A 589 -16.19 41.86 -25.41
CA GLU A 589 -15.63 41.63 -24.08
C GLU A 589 -16.69 40.95 -23.21
N LEU A 590 -16.34 39.78 -22.68
CA LEU A 590 -17.19 38.93 -21.85
C LEU A 590 -16.51 38.71 -20.50
N LEU A 591 -17.31 38.59 -19.46
CA LEU A 591 -16.88 38.17 -18.12
C LEU A 591 -17.60 36.87 -17.77
N VAL A 592 -16.82 35.86 -17.47
CA VAL A 592 -17.25 34.52 -17.08
C VAL A 592 -16.98 34.31 -15.60
N GLU A 593 -18.02 34.22 -14.79
CA GLU A 593 -17.92 34.12 -13.33
C GLU A 593 -18.73 32.95 -12.76
N GLY A 594 -18.46 32.57 -11.51
CA GLY A 594 -19.25 31.58 -10.78
C GLY A 594 -18.56 30.22 -10.70
N THR A 595 -19.34 29.18 -10.44
CA THR A 595 -18.82 27.82 -10.34
C THR A 595 -18.60 27.22 -11.73
N TRP A 596 -17.71 26.24 -11.86
CA TRP A 596 -17.52 25.52 -13.12
C TRP A 596 -18.79 24.82 -13.60
N GLN A 597 -19.68 24.44 -12.68
CA GLN A 597 -20.97 23.81 -12.98
C GLN A 597 -22.07 24.79 -13.38
N ALA A 598 -22.03 26.03 -12.87
CA ALA A 598 -23.03 27.06 -13.15
C ALA A 598 -22.36 28.41 -13.47
N PRO A 599 -21.63 28.49 -14.60
CA PRO A 599 -20.97 29.72 -15.01
C PRO A 599 -21.99 30.78 -15.45
N ARG A 600 -21.73 32.02 -15.10
CA ARG A 600 -22.50 33.21 -15.49
C ARG A 600 -21.68 34.01 -16.48
N VAL A 601 -22.23 34.22 -17.67
CA VAL A 601 -21.60 35.03 -18.72
C VAL A 601 -22.30 36.37 -18.79
N SER A 602 -21.53 37.44 -18.62
CA SER A 602 -22.01 38.81 -18.79
C SER A 602 -21.17 39.53 -19.82
N LYS A 603 -21.81 40.38 -20.63
CA LYS A 603 -21.12 41.23 -21.60
C LYS A 603 -20.66 42.51 -20.90
N ILE A 604 -19.40 42.89 -21.09
CA ILE A 604 -18.87 44.17 -20.61
C ILE A 604 -19.11 45.21 -21.72
N ASP A 605 -19.93 46.22 -21.45
CA ASP A 605 -20.13 47.32 -22.39
C ASP A 605 -18.87 48.19 -22.44
N ARG A 606 -18.21 48.16 -23.60
CA ARG A 606 -17.01 48.97 -23.86
C ARG A 606 -17.43 50.45 -23.93
N ARG A 607 -17.14 51.22 -22.87
CA ARG A 607 -17.26 52.70 -22.93
C ARG A 607 -16.13 53.25 -23.81
N THR A 608 -16.40 53.40 -25.10
CA THR A 608 -15.54 54.15 -26.02
C THR A 608 -15.33 55.56 -25.48
N GLY A 609 -14.09 55.92 -25.11
CA GLY A 609 -13.68 57.33 -24.93
C GLY A 609 -13.14 57.79 -23.57
N LYS A 610 -12.78 56.92 -22.62
CA LYS A 610 -12.04 57.37 -21.41
C LYS A 610 -10.60 56.81 -21.41
N PRO A 611 -9.56 57.65 -21.31
CA PRO A 611 -8.21 57.16 -21.03
C PRO A 611 -8.23 56.44 -19.67
N LEU A 612 -7.57 55.29 -19.58
CA LEU A 612 -7.37 54.59 -18.31
C LEU A 612 -6.46 55.43 -17.39
N PRO A 613 -6.65 55.40 -16.05
CA PRO A 613 -5.72 56.00 -15.11
C PRO A 613 -4.34 55.32 -15.24
N GLN A 614 -3.28 56.12 -15.09
CA GLN A 614 -1.88 55.66 -15.12
C GLN A 614 -1.57 54.61 -14.06
#